data_AF-A0A9W7GBA5-F1
#
_entry.id   AF-A0A9W7GBA5-F1
#
_cell.length_a   1.000
_cell.length_b   1.000
_cell.length_c   1.000
_cell.angle_alpha   90.00
_cell.angle_beta   90.00
_cell.angle_gamma   90.00
#
_symmetry.space_group_name_H-M   'P 1'
#
loop_
_entity.id
_entity.type
_entity.pdbx_description
1 polymer ?
#
loop_
_entity_poly.entity_id
_entity_poly.type
_entity_poly.pdbx_seq_one_letter_code
_entity_poly.pdbx_strand_id
1 'polypeptide(L)'
;ITKGYSIGSAAMACFLLFGAFMDEFSTFVFVSGLIGSMIIFFFTGLSISAVGKTAHQVVLEVRRQFQANPGIMTYKSKPDYKACVSLVTKAALEETRLPAAVCVGTLIAIGLAFRIVGEWTNRPLLGAECLASYLMFGTVTGILMATFLDITGGAWDNAKKYAELGNFRGKKSGVATRGDRTRRRKTRRIP
;
A
#
# COMPACT_ATOMS: atom_id res chain seq x y z
N ILE A 1 3.28 -3.28 -15.88
CA ILE A 1 4.03 -2.45 -16.86
C ILE A 1 4.03 -0.99 -16.43
N THR A 2 2.87 -0.31 -16.34
CA THR A 2 2.82 1.12 -15.96
C THR A 2 3.41 1.42 -14.57
N LYS A 3 3.08 0.62 -13.56
CA LYS A 3 3.64 0.78 -12.20
C LYS A 3 5.15 0.56 -12.13
N GLY A 4 5.65 -0.44 -12.87
CA GLY A 4 7.08 -0.73 -12.97
C GLY A 4 7.88 0.40 -13.63
N TYR A 5 7.30 1.09 -14.63
CA TYR A 5 7.93 2.26 -15.25
C TYR A 5 8.07 3.43 -14.26
N SER A 6 7.02 3.72 -13.48
CA SER A 6 7.06 4.76 -12.44
C SER A 6 8.07 4.45 -11.33
N ILE A 7 8.22 3.17 -10.95
CA ILE A 7 9.22 2.76 -9.97
C ILE A 7 10.64 2.86 -10.55
N GLY A 8 10.81 2.46 -11.81
CA GLY A 8 12.10 2.53 -12.50
C GLY A 8 12.63 3.96 -12.66
N SER A 9 11.76 4.93 -12.98
CA SER A 9 12.16 6.34 -13.07
C SER A 9 12.54 6.92 -11.68
N ALA A 10 11.80 6.55 -10.62
CA ALA A 10 12.15 6.92 -9.25
C ALA A 10 13.52 6.35 -8.83
N ALA A 11 13.84 5.11 -9.25
CA ALA A 11 15.12 4.48 -8.96
C ALA A 11 16.31 5.21 -9.60
N MET A 12 16.17 5.66 -10.85
CA MET A 12 17.21 6.44 -11.52
C MET A 12 17.45 7.79 -10.83
N ALA A 13 16.39 8.47 -10.41
CA ALA A 13 16.52 9.72 -9.64
C ALA A 13 17.22 9.49 -8.29
N CYS A 14 16.90 8.38 -7.62
CA CYS A 14 17.54 8.01 -6.36
C CYS A 14 19.03 7.68 -6.53
N PHE A 15 19.41 7.02 -7.64
CA PHE A 15 20.81 6.72 -7.95
C PHE A 15 21.64 8.00 -8.16
N LEU A 16 21.07 9.01 -8.84
CA LEU A 16 21.72 10.30 -9.02
C LEU A 16 21.92 11.04 -7.69
N LEU A 17 20.91 11.01 -6.81
CA LEU A 17 21.03 11.54 -5.45
C LEU A 17 22.10 10.82 -4.64
N PHE A 18 22.19 9.49 -4.73
CA PHE A 18 23.22 8.73 -4.02
C PHE A 18 24.63 9.14 -4.45
N GLY A 19 24.87 9.26 -5.76
CA GLY A 19 26.18 9.67 -6.28
C GLY A 19 26.62 11.05 -5.79
N ALA A 20 25.68 11.95 -5.50
CA ALA A 20 25.98 13.29 -4.99
C ALA A 20 26.32 13.33 -3.49
N PHE A 21 25.96 12.30 -2.71
CA PHE A 21 26.09 12.29 -1.24
C PHE A 21 27.04 11.19 -0.71
N MET A 22 27.72 10.47 -1.60
CA MET A 22 28.68 9.41 -1.25
C MET A 22 29.90 9.89 -0.46
N ASP A 23 30.25 11.17 -0.52
CA ASP A 23 31.44 11.69 0.17
C ASP A 23 31.18 12.07 1.65
N GLU A 24 29.93 11.98 2.12
CA GLU A 24 29.49 12.56 3.39
C GLU A 24 29.12 11.51 4.46
N PHE A 25 29.89 10.41 4.53
CA PHE A 25 29.64 9.33 5.49
C PHE A 25 30.06 9.71 6.92
N SER A 26 29.15 10.34 7.65
CA SER A 26 29.22 10.48 9.11
C SER A 26 28.24 9.52 9.82
N THR A 27 28.52 9.18 11.08
CA THR A 27 27.66 8.29 11.88
C THR A 27 26.21 8.80 11.96
N PHE A 28 26.02 10.12 12.07
CA PHE A 28 24.69 10.75 12.12
C PHE A 28 23.92 10.58 10.80
N VAL A 29 24.61 10.72 9.67
CA VAL A 29 24.05 10.55 8.31
C VAL A 29 23.63 9.10 8.09
N PHE A 30 24.40 8.12 8.59
CA PHE A 30 24.02 6.72 8.50
C PHE A 30 22.78 6.40 9.35
N VAL A 31 22.73 6.91 10.59
CA VAL A 31 21.57 6.72 11.48
C VAL A 31 20.30 7.34 10.88
N SER A 32 20.38 8.54 10.31
CA SER A 32 19.22 9.16 9.66
C SER A 32 18.74 8.38 8.44
N GLY A 33 19.66 7.81 7.66
CA GLY A 33 19.36 6.91 6.55
C GLY A 33 18.59 5.66 7.01
N LEU A 34 19.05 5.00 8.08
CA LEU A 34 18.36 3.84 8.65
C LEU A 34 16.94 4.18 9.13
N ILE A 35 16.77 5.33 9.79
CA ILE A 35 15.44 5.83 10.17
C ILE A 35 14.56 6.04 8.92
N GLY A 36 15.16 6.51 7.82
CA GLY A 36 14.55 6.62 6.49
C GLY A 36 14.01 5.29 5.98
N SER A 37 14.79 4.22 6.08
CA SER A 37 14.31 2.88 5.73
C SER A 37 13.17 2.40 6.63
N MET A 38 13.28 2.61 7.95
CA MET A 38 12.27 2.17 8.92
C MET A 38 10.90 2.83 8.68
N ILE A 39 10.89 4.11 8.31
CA ILE A 39 9.63 4.84 8.13
C ILE A 39 8.78 4.27 6.99
N ILE A 40 9.41 3.70 5.96
CA ILE A 40 8.71 3.07 4.82
C ILE A 40 7.94 1.86 5.28
N PHE A 41 8.56 1.01 6.12
CA PHE A 41 7.89 -0.16 6.69
C PHE A 41 6.76 0.26 7.62
N PHE A 42 6.98 1.28 8.44
CA PHE A 42 5.96 1.81 9.33
C PHE A 42 4.76 2.38 8.56
N PHE A 43 5.00 3.21 7.54
CA PHE A 43 3.97 3.73 6.64
C PHE A 43 3.17 2.60 5.98
N THR A 44 3.87 1.61 5.44
CA THR A 44 3.24 0.45 4.79
C THR A 44 2.34 -0.31 5.75
N GLY A 45 2.80 -0.53 6.99
CA GLY A 45 2.00 -1.16 8.04
C GLY A 45 0.73 -0.38 8.38
N LEU A 46 0.83 0.94 8.52
CA LEU A 46 -0.33 1.81 8.74
C LEU A 46 -1.34 1.73 7.59
N SER A 47 -0.85 1.78 6.34
CA SER A 47 -1.71 1.68 5.15
C SER A 47 -2.42 0.33 5.06
N ILE A 48 -1.73 -0.78 5.34
CA ILE A 48 -2.35 -2.12 5.32
C ILE A 48 -3.38 -2.26 6.46
N SER A 49 -3.09 -1.73 7.65
CA SER A 49 -4.02 -1.74 8.78
C SER A 49 -5.29 -0.95 8.48
N ALA A 50 -5.16 0.25 7.90
CA ALA A 50 -6.26 1.11 7.45
C ALA A 50 -7.19 0.39 6.45
N VAL A 51 -6.60 -0.26 5.43
CA VAL A 51 -7.35 -1.05 4.44
C VAL A 51 -8.05 -2.23 5.11
N GLY A 52 -7.39 -2.92 6.04
CA GLY A 52 -7.96 -4.05 6.77
C GLY A 52 -9.20 -3.68 7.59
N LYS A 53 -9.16 -2.57 8.33
CA LYS A 53 -10.32 -2.04 9.08
C LYS A 53 -11.48 -1.70 8.16
N THR A 54 -11.20 -0.99 7.07
CA THR A 54 -12.21 -0.60 6.08
C THR A 54 -12.85 -1.84 5.43
N ALA A 55 -12.03 -2.82 5.03
CA ALA A 55 -12.51 -4.07 4.45
C ALA A 55 -13.41 -4.84 5.43
N HIS A 56 -13.08 -4.84 6.72
CA HIS A 56 -13.91 -5.46 7.75
C HIS A 56 -15.30 -4.80 7.85
N GLN A 57 -15.35 -3.47 7.85
CA GLN A 57 -16.63 -2.72 7.87
C GLN A 57 -17.48 -3.00 6.63
N VAL A 58 -16.87 -3.08 5.44
CA VAL A 58 -17.57 -3.46 4.21
C VAL A 58 -18.19 -4.86 4.32
N VAL A 59 -17.48 -5.83 4.90
CA VAL A 59 -18.01 -7.18 5.09
C VAL A 59 -19.22 -7.17 6.03
N LEU A 60 -19.18 -6.39 7.10
CA LEU A 60 -20.31 -6.25 8.03
C LEU A 60 -21.53 -5.64 7.35
N GLU A 61 -21.34 -4.59 6.53
CA GLU A 61 -22.44 -3.97 5.79
C GLU A 61 -23.05 -4.92 4.76
N VAL A 62 -22.22 -5.65 4.01
CA VAL A 62 -22.71 -6.66 3.06
C VAL A 62 -23.49 -7.77 3.77
N ARG A 63 -23.01 -8.23 4.94
CA ARG A 63 -23.73 -9.22 5.75
C ARG A 63 -25.07 -8.68 6.25
N ARG A 64 -25.12 -7.43 6.71
CA ARG A 64 -26.35 -6.76 7.14
C ARG A 64 -27.36 -6.68 6.00
N GLN A 65 -26.94 -6.31 4.80
CA GLN A 65 -27.82 -6.27 3.62
C GLN A 65 -28.38 -7.65 3.28
N PHE A 66 -27.57 -8.71 3.34
CA PHE A 66 -28.05 -10.07 3.09
C PHE A 66 -29.05 -10.57 4.15
N GLN A 67 -28.86 -10.21 5.42
CA GLN A 67 -29.79 -10.56 6.50
C GLN A 67 -31.11 -9.79 6.39
N ALA A 68 -31.04 -8.47 6.13
CA ALA A 68 -32.22 -7.62 6.03
C ALA A 68 -33.06 -7.91 4.78
N ASN A 69 -32.42 -8.31 3.67
CA ASN A 69 -33.11 -8.62 2.42
C ASN A 69 -32.53 -9.90 1.77
N PRO A 70 -33.07 -11.09 2.15
CA PRO A 70 -32.70 -12.36 1.54
C PRO A 70 -32.98 -12.43 0.03
N GLY A 71 -33.86 -11.55 -0.48
CA GLY A 71 -34.17 -11.42 -1.90
C GLY A 71 -32.95 -11.08 -2.77
N ILE A 72 -31.90 -10.49 -2.18
CA ILE A 72 -30.64 -10.18 -2.86
C ILE A 72 -29.91 -11.47 -3.29
N MET A 73 -29.88 -12.50 -2.45
CA MET A 73 -29.21 -13.78 -2.78
C MET A 73 -29.94 -14.52 -3.91
N THR A 74 -31.26 -14.33 -4.01
CA THR A 74 -32.09 -14.90 -5.08
C THR A 74 -32.17 -14.01 -6.33
N TYR A 75 -31.44 -12.89 -6.37
CA TYR A 75 -31.44 -11.90 -7.45
C TYR A 75 -32.82 -11.23 -7.72
N LYS A 76 -33.76 -11.32 -6.77
CA LYS A 76 -35.08 -10.68 -6.87
C LYS A 76 -35.06 -9.20 -6.46
N SER A 77 -34.09 -8.81 -5.62
CA SER A 77 -33.91 -7.44 -5.15
C SER A 77 -32.47 -6.98 -5.39
N LYS A 78 -32.28 -5.69 -5.67
CA LYS A 78 -30.95 -5.11 -5.89
C LYS A 78 -30.33 -4.71 -4.55
N PRO A 79 -29.04 -5.00 -4.31
CA PRO A 79 -28.35 -4.56 -3.10
C PRO A 79 -28.15 -3.03 -3.12
N ASP A 80 -27.95 -2.45 -1.93
CA ASP A 80 -27.66 -1.03 -1.80
C ASP A 80 -26.16 -0.77 -1.99
N TYR A 81 -25.81 -0.44 -3.23
CA TYR A 81 -24.45 -0.07 -3.59
C TYR A 81 -24.03 1.29 -3.01
N LYS A 82 -24.98 2.22 -2.80
CA LYS A 82 -24.64 3.57 -2.32
C LYS A 82 -24.11 3.51 -0.89
N ALA A 83 -24.70 2.68 -0.04
CA ALA A 83 -24.23 2.46 1.33
C ALA A 83 -22.78 1.92 1.37
N CYS A 84 -22.45 0.93 0.54
CA CYS A 84 -21.09 0.40 0.48
C CYS A 84 -20.09 1.44 -0.05
N VAL A 85 -20.45 2.20 -1.09
CA VAL A 85 -19.57 3.22 -1.67
C VAL A 85 -19.33 4.35 -0.68
N SER A 86 -20.37 4.88 -0.03
CA SER A 86 -20.23 5.99 0.93
C SER A 86 -19.40 5.59 2.15
N LEU A 87 -19.53 4.34 2.62
CA LEU A 87 -18.70 3.80 3.70
C LEU A 87 -17.23 3.78 3.31
N VAL A 88 -16.89 3.23 2.14
CA VAL A 88 -15.50 3.16 1.68
C VAL A 88 -14.93 4.56 1.44
N THR A 89 -15.71 5.48 0.88
CA THR A 89 -15.27 6.86 0.66
C THR A 89 -14.98 7.58 1.98
N LYS A 90 -15.87 7.46 2.97
CA LYS A 90 -15.67 8.08 4.29
C LYS A 90 -14.44 7.49 4.99
N ALA A 91 -14.33 6.17 5.03
CA ALA A 91 -13.21 5.47 5.64
C ALA A 91 -11.87 5.81 4.97
N ALA A 92 -11.85 5.94 3.63
CA ALA A 92 -10.65 6.33 2.91
C ALA A 92 -10.15 7.72 3.33
N LEU A 93 -11.04 8.69 3.54
CA LEU A 93 -10.67 10.03 3.98
C LEU A 93 -10.18 10.07 5.44
N GLU A 94 -10.81 9.28 6.32
CA GLU A 94 -10.45 9.23 7.74
C GLU A 94 -9.14 8.47 7.98
N GLU A 95 -8.98 7.30 7.39
CA GLU A 95 -7.84 6.41 7.65
C GLU A 95 -6.55 6.85 6.91
N THR A 96 -6.65 7.54 5.77
CA THR A 96 -5.47 8.03 5.03
C THR A 96 -4.78 9.22 5.70
N ARG A 97 -5.47 9.92 6.60
CA ARG A 97 -4.91 11.08 7.32
C ARG A 97 -3.64 10.72 8.10
N LEU A 98 -3.65 9.58 8.79
CA LEU A 98 -2.53 9.15 9.63
C LEU A 98 -1.26 8.83 8.82
N PRO A 99 -1.30 7.95 7.79
CA PRO A 99 -0.15 7.72 6.92
C PRO A 99 0.39 9.02 6.28
N ALA A 100 -0.49 9.92 5.84
CA ALA A 100 -0.09 11.19 5.24
C ALA A 100 0.61 12.12 6.26
N ALA A 101 0.07 12.23 7.47
CA ALA A 101 0.65 13.02 8.54
C ALA A 101 2.03 12.50 8.96
N VAL A 102 2.22 11.18 9.01
CA VAL A 102 3.51 10.56 9.33
C VAL A 102 4.55 10.92 8.26
N CYS A 103 4.23 10.78 6.97
CA CYS A 103 5.19 11.10 5.89
C CYS A 103 5.71 12.54 5.95
N VAL A 104 4.82 13.52 6.16
CA VAL A 104 5.20 14.93 6.24
C VAL A 104 5.85 15.26 7.58
N GLY A 105 5.30 14.73 8.67
CA GLY A 105 5.76 14.99 10.03
C GLY A 105 7.18 14.48 10.28
N THR A 106 7.53 13.28 9.79
CA THR A 106 8.87 12.73 10.00
C THR A 106 9.94 13.47 9.21
N LEU A 107 9.64 13.95 8.00
CA LEU A 107 10.55 14.80 7.22
C LEU A 107 10.89 16.09 7.97
N ILE A 108 9.87 16.79 8.48
CA ILE A 108 10.06 18.02 9.25
C ILE A 108 10.79 17.74 10.56
N ALA A 109 10.41 16.68 11.28
CA ALA A 109 11.01 16.32 12.56
C ALA A 109 12.51 16.03 12.42
N ILE A 110 12.91 15.27 11.41
CA ILE A 110 14.33 14.94 11.17
C ILE A 110 15.11 16.17 10.74
N GLY A 111 14.58 16.98 9.82
CA GLY A 111 15.23 18.21 9.38
C GLY A 111 15.50 19.19 10.53
N LEU A 112 14.52 19.37 11.43
CA LEU A 112 14.68 20.26 12.59
C LEU A 112 15.54 19.65 13.70
N ALA A 113 15.37 18.36 14.01
CA ALA A 113 16.15 17.72 15.07
C ALA A 113 17.65 17.73 14.77
N PHE A 114 18.05 17.33 13.56
CA PHE A 114 19.46 17.30 13.18
C PHE A 114 20.04 18.70 12.91
N ARG A 115 19.19 19.70 12.58
CA ARG A 115 19.61 21.11 12.57
C ARG A 115 20.02 21.58 13.97
N ILE A 116 19.19 21.32 14.98
CA ILE A 116 19.50 21.69 16.37
C ILE A 116 20.77 20.97 16.83
N VAL A 117 20.91 19.67 16.56
CA VAL A 117 22.13 18.91 16.89
C VAL A 117 23.37 19.47 16.16
N GLY A 118 23.22 19.92 14.92
CA GLY A 118 24.26 20.58 14.14
C GLY A 118 24.76 21.88 14.78
N GLU A 119 23.85 22.70 15.29
CA GLU A 119 24.18 23.93 16.03
C GLU A 119 24.99 23.63 17.30
N TRP A 120 24.71 22.52 18.00
CA TRP A 120 25.43 22.11 19.22
C TRP A 120 26.82 21.53 18.94
N THR A 121 27.03 21.00 17.73
CA THR A 121 28.27 20.30 17.34
C THR A 121 29.17 21.18 16.45
N ASN A 122 28.87 22.47 16.30
CA ASN A 122 29.55 23.41 15.37
C ASN A 122 29.55 22.92 13.90
N ARG A 123 28.53 22.15 13.50
CA ARG A 123 28.34 21.66 12.13
C ARG A 123 27.04 22.20 11.55
N PRO A 124 27.06 23.40 10.92
CA PRO A 124 25.85 24.08 10.46
C PRO A 124 25.09 23.33 9.35
N LEU A 125 25.77 22.44 8.62
CA LEU A 125 25.22 21.69 7.48
C LEU A 125 24.66 20.31 7.85
N LEU A 126 24.85 19.85 9.10
CA LEU A 126 24.51 18.48 9.53
C LEU A 126 23.03 18.13 9.31
N GLY A 127 22.13 19.11 9.49
CA GLY A 127 20.70 18.91 9.25
C GLY A 127 20.36 18.60 7.79
N ALA A 128 21.05 19.25 6.84
CA ALA A 128 20.84 19.02 5.41
C ALA A 128 21.40 17.65 4.99
N GLU A 129 22.59 17.30 5.47
CA GLU A 129 23.23 15.99 5.22
C GLU A 129 22.36 14.84 5.73
N CYS A 130 21.85 14.95 6.97
CA CYS A 130 21.02 13.92 7.57
C CYS A 130 19.66 13.78 6.87
N LEU A 131 19.05 14.90 6.45
CA LEU A 131 17.80 14.90 5.70
C LEU A 131 17.97 14.28 4.30
N ALA A 132 19.10 14.57 3.63
CA ALA A 132 19.44 13.98 2.34
C ALA A 132 19.58 12.46 2.43
N SER A 133 20.31 11.96 3.44
CA SER A 133 20.45 10.52 3.66
C SER A 133 19.11 9.84 4.01
N TYR A 134 18.28 10.47 4.86
CA TYR A 134 16.93 9.98 5.15
C TYR A 134 16.09 9.82 3.88
N LEU A 135 16.08 10.84 3.01
CA LEU A 135 15.36 10.81 1.74
C LEU A 135 15.91 9.73 0.81
N MET A 136 17.23 9.57 0.75
CA MET A 136 17.87 8.62 -0.13
C MET A 136 17.58 7.17 0.28
N PHE A 137 17.86 6.79 1.53
CA PHE A 137 17.59 5.44 2.04
C PHE A 137 16.09 5.14 2.05
N GLY A 138 15.27 6.13 2.42
CA GLY A 138 13.81 6.02 2.36
C GLY A 138 13.32 5.77 0.93
N THR A 139 13.89 6.43 -0.08
CA THR A 139 13.50 6.22 -1.49
C THR A 139 13.93 4.85 -2.00
N VAL A 140 15.17 4.42 -1.75
CA VAL A 140 15.64 3.06 -2.12
C VAL A 140 14.74 1.99 -1.49
N THR A 141 14.48 2.12 -0.20
CA THR A 141 13.62 1.19 0.54
C THR A 141 12.17 1.23 0.03
N GLY A 142 11.66 2.43 -0.25
CA GLY A 142 10.35 2.67 -0.84
C GLY A 142 10.16 1.98 -2.18
N ILE A 143 11.15 2.07 -3.06
CA ILE A 143 11.16 1.42 -4.37
C ILE A 143 11.13 -0.10 -4.23
N LEU A 144 11.97 -0.66 -3.36
CA LEU A 144 11.99 -2.11 -3.11
C LEU A 144 10.65 -2.60 -2.56
N MET A 145 10.10 -1.89 -1.57
CA MET A 145 8.81 -2.24 -0.97
C MET A 145 7.65 -2.11 -1.98
N ALA A 146 7.64 -1.04 -2.78
CA ALA A 146 6.62 -0.84 -3.81
C ALA A 146 6.68 -1.94 -4.89
N THR A 147 7.88 -2.31 -5.33
CA THR A 147 8.10 -3.39 -6.30
C THR A 147 7.61 -4.73 -5.74
N PHE A 148 7.98 -5.02 -4.49
CA PHE A 148 7.57 -6.24 -3.80
C PHE A 148 6.04 -6.35 -3.74
N LEU A 149 5.36 -5.31 -3.23
CA LEU A 149 3.90 -5.31 -3.11
C LEU A 149 3.19 -5.42 -4.45
N ASP A 150 3.71 -4.79 -5.51
CA ASP A 150 3.09 -4.83 -6.83
C ASP A 150 3.21 -6.21 -7.49
N ILE A 151 4.41 -6.83 -7.43
CA ILE A 151 4.64 -8.16 -7.99
C ILE A 151 3.84 -9.19 -7.21
N THR A 152 3.89 -9.19 -5.88
CA THR A 152 3.16 -10.14 -5.05
C THR A 152 1.65 -10.01 -5.23
N GLY A 153 1.11 -8.79 -5.23
CA GLY A 153 -0.32 -8.55 -5.46
C GLY A 153 -0.78 -9.01 -6.85
N GLY A 154 -0.01 -8.70 -7.89
CA GLY A 154 -0.29 -9.14 -9.26
C GLY A 154 -0.21 -10.66 -9.43
N ALA A 155 0.79 -11.30 -8.82
CA ALA A 155 0.94 -12.76 -8.83
C ALA A 155 -0.26 -13.44 -8.15
N TRP A 156 -0.71 -12.94 -7.00
CA TRP A 156 -1.87 -13.49 -6.29
C TRP A 156 -3.15 -13.37 -7.13
N ASP A 157 -3.44 -12.20 -7.71
CA ASP A 157 -4.62 -12.00 -8.55
C ASP A 157 -4.58 -12.88 -9.82
N ASN A 158 -3.41 -13.01 -10.45
CA ASN A 158 -3.23 -13.89 -11.60
C ASN A 158 -3.41 -15.37 -11.24
N ALA A 159 -2.86 -15.82 -10.11
CA ALA A 159 -3.05 -17.19 -9.62
C ALA A 159 -4.53 -17.49 -9.35
N LYS A 160 -5.26 -16.52 -8.75
CA LYS A 160 -6.70 -16.63 -8.53
C LYS A 160 -7.46 -16.77 -9.85
N LYS A 161 -7.20 -15.90 -10.83
CA LYS A 161 -7.82 -15.97 -12.16
C LYS A 161 -7.50 -17.28 -12.87
N TYR A 162 -6.26 -17.75 -12.78
CA TYR A 162 -5.84 -19.03 -13.34
C TYR A 162 -6.63 -20.21 -12.73
N ALA A 163 -6.88 -20.19 -11.42
CA ALA A 163 -7.73 -21.17 -10.76
C ALA A 163 -9.22 -21.04 -11.16
N GLU A 164 -9.75 -19.82 -11.28
CA GLU A 164 -11.13 -19.55 -11.72
C GLU A 164 -11.41 -20.02 -13.16
N LEU A 165 -10.41 -20.05 -14.04
CA LEU A 165 -10.51 -20.58 -15.40
C LEU A 165 -10.65 -22.12 -15.47
N GLY A 166 -10.57 -22.80 -14.32
CA GLY A 166 -10.73 -24.26 -14.24
C GLY A 166 -9.48 -25.03 -14.63
N ASN A 167 -8.32 -24.38 -14.68
CA ASN A 167 -7.03 -25.03 -14.90
C ASN A 167 -6.61 -25.91 -13.71
N PHE A 168 -7.22 -25.71 -12.53
CA PHE A 168 -7.18 -26.64 -11.41
C PHE A 168 -8.50 -27.43 -11.31
N ARG A 169 -8.71 -28.41 -12.20
CA ARG A 169 -9.81 -29.38 -12.10
C ARG A 169 -9.34 -30.68 -11.43
N GLY A 170 -9.31 -30.66 -10.10
CA GLY A 170 -9.34 -31.87 -9.27
C GLY A 170 -10.50 -31.76 -8.28
N LYS A 171 -11.53 -32.61 -8.43
CA LYS A 171 -12.62 -32.72 -7.45
C LYS A 171 -12.01 -32.96 -6.05
N LYS A 172 -12.36 -32.11 -5.07
CA LYS A 172 -12.02 -32.18 -3.63
C LYS A 172 -10.76 -31.44 -3.13
N SER A 173 -10.12 -30.53 -3.86
CA SER A 173 -9.19 -29.60 -3.21
C SER A 173 -9.97 -28.40 -2.64
N GLY A 174 -9.74 -28.05 -1.37
CA GLY A 174 -10.39 -26.92 -0.67
C GLY A 174 -10.06 -25.53 -1.23
N VAL A 175 -9.65 -25.45 -2.50
CA VAL A 175 -9.36 -24.22 -3.23
C VAL A 175 -10.71 -23.61 -3.63
N ALA A 176 -11.26 -22.80 -2.73
CA ALA A 176 -12.61 -22.28 -2.82
C ALA A 176 -12.79 -21.34 -4.03
N THR A 177 -13.60 -21.76 -5.01
CA THR A 177 -14.24 -20.85 -5.97
C THR A 177 -15.75 -21.08 -5.99
N ARG A 178 -16.45 -20.52 -4.99
CA ARG A 178 -17.93 -20.47 -4.93
C ARG A 178 -18.52 -19.47 -5.95
N GLY A 179 -17.68 -18.75 -6.69
CA GLY A 179 -18.08 -17.70 -7.65
C GLY A 179 -18.45 -18.17 -9.06
N ASP A 180 -18.13 -19.42 -9.46
CA ASP A 180 -18.35 -19.87 -10.86
C ASP A 180 -19.75 -20.45 -11.13
N ARG A 181 -20.53 -20.85 -10.11
CA ARG A 181 -21.92 -21.31 -10.36
C ARG A 181 -22.81 -20.20 -10.93
N THR A 182 -22.46 -18.93 -10.69
CA THR A 182 -23.25 -17.77 -11.11
C THR A 182 -22.80 -17.20 -12.46
N ARG A 183 -21.51 -17.31 -12.84
CA ARG A 183 -21.01 -16.81 -14.13
C ARG A 183 -21.36 -17.73 -15.30
N ARG A 184 -21.30 -19.06 -15.12
CA ARG A 184 -21.73 -20.07 -16.12
C ARG A 184 -23.22 -19.96 -16.51
N ARG A 185 -24.08 -19.39 -15.66
CA ARG A 185 -25.50 -19.15 -15.99
C ARG A 185 -25.72 -17.91 -16.84
N LYS A 186 -24.83 -16.91 -16.76
CA LYS A 186 -24.96 -15.66 -17.54
C LYS A 186 -24.46 -15.81 -18.97
N THR A 187 -23.38 -16.57 -19.20
CA THR A 187 -22.86 -16.82 -20.56
C THR A 187 -23.70 -17.79 -21.39
N ARG A 188 -24.62 -18.55 -20.78
CA ARG A 188 -25.61 -19.37 -21.50
C ARG A 188 -26.89 -18.61 -21.90
N ARG A 189 -27.00 -17.32 -21.59
CA ARG A 189 -28.19 -16.48 -21.88
C ARG A 189 -27.86 -15.25 -22.74
N ILE A 190 -26.85 -15.36 -23.58
CA ILE A 190 -26.58 -14.37 -24.63
C ILE A 190 -26.74 -15.13 -25.94
N PRO A 191 -27.74 -14.83 -26.77
CA PRO A 191 -27.86 -15.40 -28.11
C PRO A 191 -26.68 -14.99 -29.00
#